data_AF-A0A3A4R1X9-F1
#
_entry.id   AF-A0A3A4R1X9-F1
#
_cell.length_a   1.000
_cell.length_b   1.000
_cell.length_c   1.000
_cell.angle_alpha   90.00
_cell.angle_beta   90.00
_cell.angle_gamma   90.00
#
_symmetry.space_group_name_H-M   'P 1'
#
loop_
_entity.id
_entity.type
_entity.pdbx_description
1 polymer ?
#
loop_
_entity_poly.entity_id
_entity_poly.type
_entity_poly.pdbx_seq_one_letter_code
_entity_poly.pdbx_strand_id
1 'polypeptide(L)'
;MKLFETAARVLLILSFAFLTINTSGQLKKVSKEHAKIMREYSDLYKKYQEIQKQASSDKELVAEGEKLKNDVEALMIKKDPSLKQVLDDRKEIEEKVDANPNMDKEELAKLHEQYQETSKILHEKQHDIMEQKKFKDRAEAINKKLRERMIAIDPNTPKIEEKLAELREKLNQTTK
;
A
#
# COMPACT_ATOMS: atom_id res chain seq x y z
N MET A 1 -14.21 7.90 -12.30
CA MET A 1 -12.84 7.47 -12.66
C MET A 1 -11.75 8.00 -11.71
N LYS A 2 -12.10 8.53 -10.52
CA LYS A 2 -11.15 8.97 -9.47
C LYS A 2 -11.10 8.03 -8.24
N LEU A 3 -12.12 7.20 -8.03
CA LEU A 3 -12.17 6.20 -6.95
C LEU A 3 -11.14 5.06 -7.10
N PHE A 4 -10.61 4.85 -8.31
CA PHE A 4 -9.51 3.92 -8.56
C PHE A 4 -8.13 4.49 -8.14
N GLU A 5 -7.99 5.82 -8.02
CA GLU A 5 -6.75 6.42 -7.54
C GLU A 5 -6.59 6.29 -6.01
N THR A 6 -7.68 6.13 -5.26
CA THR A 6 -7.66 5.97 -3.80
C THR A 6 -7.44 4.52 -3.37
N ALA A 7 -8.02 3.53 -4.06
CA ALA A 7 -7.79 2.10 -3.75
C ALA A 7 -6.34 1.66 -4.01
N ALA A 8 -5.71 2.18 -5.09
CA ALA A 8 -4.30 1.96 -5.37
C ALA A 8 -3.36 2.65 -4.38
N ARG A 9 -3.83 3.70 -3.67
CA ARG A 9 -3.07 4.37 -2.61
C ARG A 9 -3.13 3.61 -1.28
N VAL A 10 -4.25 2.99 -0.94
CA VAL A 10 -4.40 2.26 0.35
C VAL A 10 -3.51 1.02 0.42
N LEU A 11 -3.30 0.30 -0.69
CA LEU A 11 -2.34 -0.81 -0.72
C LEU A 11 -0.86 -0.35 -0.67
N LEU A 12 -0.60 0.92 -1.01
CA LEU A 12 0.74 1.51 -1.02
C LEU A 12 1.13 2.18 0.31
N ILE A 13 0.13 2.57 1.13
CA ILE A 13 0.35 3.31 2.38
C ILE A 13 0.78 2.40 3.55
N LEU A 14 0.40 1.11 3.53
CA LEU A 14 0.80 0.15 4.59
C LEU A 14 2.32 -0.12 4.64
N SER A 15 3.09 0.33 3.66
CA SER A 15 4.56 0.22 3.67
C SER A 15 5.29 1.51 4.08
N PHE A 16 4.58 2.61 4.33
CA PHE A 16 5.21 3.94 4.49
C PHE A 16 5.25 4.47 5.93
N ALA A 17 4.63 3.79 6.90
CA ALA A 17 4.45 4.32 8.25
C ALA A 17 5.62 4.09 9.23
N PHE A 18 6.75 3.50 8.82
CA PHE A 18 7.84 3.15 9.75
C PHE A 18 9.14 3.95 9.61
N LEU A 19 9.21 4.98 8.76
CA LEU A 19 10.47 5.67 8.44
C LEU A 19 10.47 7.20 8.61
N THR A 20 9.60 7.73 9.45
CA THR A 20 9.74 9.12 9.94
C THR A 20 10.03 9.13 11.43
N ILE A 21 11.15 8.51 11.82
CA ILE A 21 11.80 8.85 13.09
C ILE A 21 12.58 10.15 12.85
N ASN A 22 12.20 11.18 13.59
CA ASN A 22 12.92 12.44 13.75
C ASN A 22 14.42 12.19 13.99
N THR A 23 15.25 12.36 12.96
CA THR A 23 16.70 12.52 13.11
C THR A 23 17.13 13.89 12.59
N SER A 24 16.51 14.94 13.12
CA SER A 24 17.04 16.30 13.13
C SER A 24 18.09 16.40 14.25
N GLY A 25 19.26 15.79 14.03
CA GLY A 25 20.37 15.83 14.96
C GLY A 25 21.34 14.68 14.70
N GLN A 26 22.53 15.00 14.19
CA GLN A 26 23.58 14.08 13.74
C GLN A 26 23.32 13.41 12.38
N LEU A 27 23.45 14.19 11.30
CA LEU A 27 23.94 13.66 10.04
C LEU A 27 25.34 13.07 10.30
N LYS A 28 25.39 11.78 10.67
CA LYS A 28 26.60 10.95 10.50
C LYS A 28 27.09 11.22 9.08
N LYS A 29 28.39 11.49 8.90
CA LYS A 29 28.99 11.60 7.57
C LYS A 29 28.67 10.32 6.79
N VAL A 30 27.60 10.34 6.02
CA VAL A 30 27.22 9.26 5.13
C VAL A 30 28.39 9.09 4.17
N SER A 31 28.97 7.88 4.12
CA SER A 31 30.08 7.63 3.22
C SER A 31 29.65 7.93 1.77
N LYS A 32 30.58 8.38 0.93
CA LYS A 32 30.28 8.63 -0.49
C LYS A 32 29.69 7.39 -1.17
N GLU A 33 30.10 6.20 -0.71
CA GLU A 33 29.59 4.91 -1.15
C GLU A 33 28.13 4.69 -0.73
N HIS A 34 27.78 4.93 0.54
CA HIS A 34 26.40 4.81 1.00
C HIS A 34 25.47 5.80 0.27
N ALA A 35 25.93 7.05 0.05
CA ALA A 35 25.17 8.03 -0.73
C ALA A 35 24.95 7.59 -2.19
N LYS A 36 25.94 6.92 -2.80
CA LYS A 36 25.82 6.35 -4.15
C LYS A 36 24.79 5.22 -4.19
N ILE A 37 24.86 4.28 -3.24
CA ILE A 37 23.92 3.15 -3.15
C ILE A 37 22.49 3.65 -2.92
N MET A 38 22.30 4.63 -2.02
CA MET A 38 20.98 5.22 -1.77
C MET A 38 20.38 5.88 -3.02
N ARG A 39 21.20 6.60 -3.80
CA ARG A 39 20.73 7.23 -5.04
C ARG A 39 20.32 6.17 -6.07
N GLU A 40 21.18 5.19 -6.31
CA GLU A 40 20.90 4.09 -7.25
C GLU A 40 19.63 3.32 -6.85
N TYR A 41 19.47 3.02 -5.56
CA TYR A 41 18.27 2.39 -5.02
C TYR A 41 17.02 3.25 -5.27
N SER A 42 17.10 4.55 -4.99
CA SER A 42 15.96 5.47 -5.17
C SER A 42 15.53 5.58 -6.64
N ASP A 43 16.49 5.66 -7.57
CA ASP A 43 16.19 5.79 -8.99
C ASP A 43 15.57 4.49 -9.55
N LEU A 44 16.10 3.33 -9.19
CA LEU A 44 15.51 2.04 -9.55
C LEU A 44 14.13 1.83 -8.92
N TYR A 45 13.95 2.26 -7.67
CA TYR A 45 12.68 2.12 -6.96
C TYR A 45 11.59 2.97 -7.61
N LYS A 46 11.89 4.21 -8.02
CA LYS A 46 10.95 5.05 -8.78
C LYS A 46 10.54 4.39 -10.08
N LYS A 47 11.50 3.88 -10.85
CA LYS A 47 11.22 3.15 -12.09
C LYS A 47 10.32 1.94 -11.84
N TYR A 48 10.63 1.16 -10.80
CA TYR A 48 9.82 0.00 -10.42
C TYR A 48 8.38 0.41 -10.03
N GLN A 49 8.21 1.50 -9.27
CA GLN A 49 6.89 2.02 -8.90
C GLN A 49 6.07 2.48 -10.12
N GLU A 50 6.70 3.10 -11.11
CA GLU A 50 6.02 3.50 -12.35
C GLU A 50 5.50 2.28 -13.12
N ILE A 51 6.32 1.24 -13.26
CA ILE A 51 5.92 -0.03 -13.88
C ILE A 51 4.78 -0.67 -13.09
N GLN A 52 4.90 -0.75 -11.77
CA GLN A 52 3.87 -1.31 -10.90
C GLN A 52 2.54 -0.55 -11.00
N LYS A 53 2.58 0.79 -11.04
CA LYS A 53 1.39 1.64 -11.20
C LYS A 53 0.69 1.36 -12.53
N GLN A 54 1.45 1.29 -13.62
CA GLN A 54 0.89 0.95 -14.93
C GLN A 54 0.29 -0.46 -14.93
N ALA A 55 0.99 -1.45 -14.38
CA ALA A 55 0.51 -2.81 -14.27
C ALA A 55 -0.77 -2.91 -13.42
N SER A 56 -0.84 -2.20 -12.31
CA SER A 56 -2.02 -2.17 -11.42
C SER A 56 -3.25 -1.50 -12.04
N SER A 57 -3.09 -0.78 -13.15
CA SER A 57 -4.19 -0.15 -13.88
C SER A 57 -4.83 -1.10 -14.91
N ASP A 58 -4.32 -2.33 -15.03
CA ASP A 58 -4.91 -3.37 -15.87
C ASP A 58 -6.33 -3.72 -15.38
N LYS A 59 -7.30 -3.72 -16.31
CA LYS A 59 -8.72 -3.87 -15.98
C LYS A 59 -9.04 -5.21 -15.31
N GLU A 60 -8.34 -6.27 -15.69
CA GLU A 60 -8.56 -7.61 -15.12
C GLU A 60 -8.03 -7.67 -13.69
N LEU A 61 -6.82 -7.14 -13.46
CA LEU A 61 -6.25 -7.03 -12.11
C LEU A 61 -7.11 -6.19 -11.18
N VAL A 62 -7.60 -5.05 -11.69
CA VAL A 62 -8.53 -4.18 -10.95
C VAL A 62 -9.79 -4.94 -10.56
N ALA A 63 -10.46 -5.59 -11.52
CA ALA A 63 -11.68 -6.34 -11.25
C ALA A 63 -11.45 -7.52 -10.28
N GLU A 64 -10.33 -8.23 -10.39
CA GLU A 64 -9.98 -9.33 -9.49
C GLU A 64 -9.70 -8.86 -8.06
N GLY A 65 -9.02 -7.72 -7.93
CA GLY A 65 -8.77 -7.04 -6.66
C GLY A 65 -10.06 -6.56 -5.99
N GLU A 66 -10.97 -5.93 -6.74
CA GLU A 66 -12.29 -5.53 -6.24
C GLU A 66 -13.11 -6.73 -5.77
N LYS A 67 -13.13 -7.80 -6.56
CA LYS A 67 -13.84 -9.02 -6.16
C LYS A 67 -13.21 -9.66 -4.92
N LEU A 68 -11.87 -9.63 -4.76
CA LEU A 68 -11.21 -10.14 -3.55
C LEU A 68 -11.61 -9.29 -2.34
N LYS A 69 -11.57 -7.96 -2.46
CA LYS A 69 -12.01 -7.02 -1.44
C LYS A 69 -13.45 -7.30 -1.00
N ASN A 70 -14.38 -7.39 -1.93
CA ASN A 70 -15.80 -7.63 -1.64
C ASN A 70 -16.03 -8.97 -0.95
N ASP A 71 -15.32 -10.04 -1.37
CA ASP A 71 -15.44 -11.36 -0.75
C ASP A 71 -14.89 -11.37 0.70
N VAL A 72 -13.84 -10.59 0.96
CA VAL A 72 -13.27 -10.42 2.29
C VAL A 72 -14.22 -9.62 3.18
N GLU A 73 -14.73 -8.48 2.71
CA GLU A 73 -15.69 -7.65 3.44
C GLU A 73 -16.98 -8.41 3.74
N ALA A 74 -17.52 -9.15 2.77
CA ALA A 74 -18.69 -9.99 2.98
C ALA A 74 -18.45 -11.05 4.07
N LEU A 75 -17.23 -11.62 4.14
CA LEU A 75 -16.89 -12.57 5.19
C LEU A 75 -16.66 -11.89 6.54
N MET A 76 -16.08 -10.68 6.56
CA MET A 76 -15.94 -9.86 7.77
C MET A 76 -17.32 -9.65 8.40
N ILE A 77 -18.27 -9.13 7.62
CA ILE A 77 -19.64 -8.87 8.07
C ILE A 77 -20.34 -10.17 8.48
N LYS A 78 -20.14 -11.27 7.74
CA LYS A 78 -20.74 -12.56 8.09
C LYS A 78 -20.24 -13.09 9.44
N LYS A 79 -18.96 -12.89 9.76
CA LYS A 79 -18.37 -13.31 11.04
C LYS A 79 -18.70 -12.36 12.19
N ASP A 80 -18.80 -11.07 11.89
CA ASP A 80 -19.09 -10.01 12.84
C ASP A 80 -20.00 -8.96 12.18
N PRO A 81 -21.33 -9.05 12.36
CA PRO A 81 -22.28 -8.14 11.73
C PRO A 81 -22.11 -6.68 12.14
N SER A 82 -21.49 -6.40 13.30
CA SER A 82 -21.23 -5.02 13.75
C SER A 82 -20.27 -4.28 12.82
N LEU A 83 -19.40 -5.01 12.11
CA LEU A 83 -18.45 -4.43 11.15
C LEU A 83 -19.12 -3.76 9.96
N LYS A 84 -20.39 -4.06 9.68
CA LYS A 84 -21.14 -3.35 8.65
C LYS A 84 -21.22 -1.85 8.96
N GLN A 85 -21.55 -1.50 10.20
CA GLN A 85 -21.61 -0.10 10.62
C GLN A 85 -20.22 0.55 10.55
N VAL A 86 -19.18 -0.15 10.98
CA VAL A 86 -17.79 0.37 10.92
C VAL A 86 -17.35 0.66 9.48
N LEU A 87 -17.73 -0.19 8.52
CA LEU A 87 -17.47 0.02 7.09
C LEU A 87 -18.26 1.22 6.55
N ASP A 88 -19.53 1.34 6.92
CA ASP A 88 -20.41 2.45 6.51
C ASP A 88 -19.89 3.78 7.08
N ASP A 89 -19.50 3.83 8.36
CA ASP A 89 -18.93 5.00 9.02
C ASP A 89 -17.64 5.46 8.34
N ARG A 90 -16.75 4.51 8.02
CA ARG A 90 -15.51 4.82 7.29
C ARG A 90 -15.81 5.42 5.91
N LYS A 91 -16.78 4.86 5.18
CA LYS A 91 -17.18 5.36 3.87
C LYS A 91 -17.78 6.77 3.96
N GLU A 92 -18.58 7.04 4.98
CA GLU A 92 -19.14 8.37 5.23
C GLU A 92 -18.04 9.40 5.51
N ILE A 93 -17.01 9.03 6.28
CA ILE A 93 -15.85 9.90 6.52
C ILE A 93 -15.11 10.20 5.20
N GLU A 94 -14.83 9.19 4.39
CA GLU A 94 -14.19 9.34 3.07
C GLU A 94 -15.00 10.30 2.17
N GLU A 95 -16.33 10.12 2.11
CA GLU A 95 -17.24 10.97 1.33
C GLU A 95 -17.29 12.42 1.83
N LYS A 96 -17.29 12.65 3.16
CA LYS A 96 -17.27 13.99 3.77
C LYS A 96 -16.00 14.76 3.45
N VAL A 97 -14.84 14.10 3.55
CA VAL A 97 -13.54 14.70 3.25
C VAL A 97 -13.42 15.02 1.76
N ASP A 98 -13.86 14.11 0.88
CA ASP A 98 -13.82 14.32 -0.58
C ASP A 98 -14.79 15.43 -1.03
N ALA A 99 -15.94 15.56 -0.39
CA ALA A 99 -16.94 16.58 -0.71
C ALA A 99 -16.54 17.99 -0.24
N ASN A 100 -15.68 18.11 0.78
CA ASN A 100 -15.27 19.39 1.36
C ASN A 100 -13.75 19.55 1.43
N PRO A 101 -13.08 19.92 0.32
CA PRO A 101 -11.63 20.11 0.29
C PRO A 101 -11.13 21.31 1.12
N ASN A 102 -12.02 22.20 1.56
CA ASN A 102 -11.71 23.37 2.39
C ASN A 102 -12.22 23.22 3.83
N MET A 103 -12.44 21.97 4.29
CA MET A 103 -12.88 21.67 5.64
C MET A 103 -11.97 22.33 6.68
N ASP A 104 -12.58 22.78 7.78
CA ASP A 104 -11.83 23.35 8.89
C ASP A 104 -10.82 22.34 9.46
N LYS A 105 -9.66 22.82 9.90
CA LYS A 105 -8.58 21.96 10.37
C LYS A 105 -8.97 21.14 11.60
N GLU A 106 -9.79 21.67 12.49
CA GLU A 106 -10.23 20.97 13.69
C GLU A 106 -11.20 19.84 13.33
N GLU A 107 -12.13 20.10 12.41
CA GLU A 107 -13.06 19.10 11.90
C GLU A 107 -12.34 18.00 11.14
N LEU A 108 -11.39 18.37 10.27
CA LEU A 108 -10.56 17.43 9.53
C LEU A 108 -9.73 16.53 10.47
N ALA A 109 -9.20 17.09 11.56
CA ALA A 109 -8.45 16.32 12.55
C ALA A 109 -9.34 15.27 13.25
N LYS A 110 -10.57 15.63 13.62
CA LYS A 110 -11.54 14.70 14.21
C LYS A 110 -11.91 13.57 13.26
N LEU A 111 -12.23 13.89 12.00
CA LEU A 111 -12.52 12.88 10.97
C LEU A 111 -11.31 11.97 10.72
N HIS A 112 -10.09 12.52 10.76
CA HIS A 112 -8.87 11.73 10.61
C HIS A 112 -8.69 10.72 11.76
N GLU A 113 -8.95 11.14 13.01
CA GLU A 113 -8.88 10.25 14.17
C GLU A 113 -9.93 9.12 14.07
N GLN A 114 -11.17 9.46 13.73
CA GLN A 114 -12.24 8.47 13.51
C GLN A 114 -11.91 7.50 12.36
N TYR A 115 -11.32 8.00 11.28
CA TYR A 115 -10.85 7.18 10.17
C TYR A 115 -9.75 6.21 10.60
N GLN A 116 -8.80 6.66 11.42
CA GLN A 116 -7.73 5.81 11.94
C GLN A 116 -8.28 4.70 12.86
N GLU A 117 -9.23 5.04 13.73
CA GLU A 117 -9.85 4.08 14.64
C GLU A 117 -10.63 3.00 13.89
N THR A 118 -11.52 3.41 12.98
CA THR A 118 -12.28 2.48 12.12
C THR A 118 -11.35 1.63 11.26
N SER A 119 -10.30 2.22 10.69
CA SER A 119 -9.30 1.50 9.90
C SER A 119 -8.55 0.46 10.72
N LYS A 120 -8.20 0.75 11.98
CA LYS A 120 -7.53 -0.21 12.85
C LYS A 120 -8.40 -1.44 13.11
N ILE A 121 -9.67 -1.22 13.48
CA ILE A 121 -10.64 -2.30 13.72
C ILE A 121 -10.79 -3.18 12.47
N LEU A 122 -10.97 -2.56 11.30
CA LEU A 122 -11.12 -3.28 10.04
C LEU A 122 -9.85 -4.04 9.66
N HIS A 123 -8.67 -3.46 9.87
CA HIS A 123 -7.40 -4.09 9.53
C HIS A 123 -7.14 -5.37 10.34
N GLU A 124 -7.39 -5.34 11.65
CA GLU A 124 -7.24 -6.51 12.52
C GLU A 124 -8.14 -7.67 12.04
N LYS A 125 -9.41 -7.37 11.74
CA LYS A 125 -10.37 -8.38 11.26
C LYS A 125 -10.06 -8.86 9.83
N GLN A 126 -9.57 -7.97 8.98
CA GLN A 126 -9.16 -8.29 7.62
C GLN A 126 -7.97 -9.25 7.61
N HIS A 127 -6.99 -9.05 8.50
CA HIS A 127 -5.81 -9.90 8.60
C HIS A 127 -6.20 -11.37 8.84
N ASP A 128 -7.05 -11.64 9.84
CA ASP A 128 -7.52 -12.99 10.17
C ASP A 128 -8.25 -13.67 8.99
N ILE A 129 -8.93 -12.89 8.15
CA ILE A 129 -9.61 -13.41 6.97
C ILE A 129 -8.62 -13.68 5.85
N MET A 130 -7.70 -12.75 5.59
CA MET A 130 -6.65 -12.89 4.59
C MET A 130 -5.71 -14.07 4.89
N GLU A 131 -5.59 -14.46 6.16
CA GLU A 131 -4.80 -15.63 6.56
C GLU A 131 -5.45 -16.98 6.16
N GLN A 132 -6.72 -17.01 5.78
CA GLN A 132 -7.36 -18.24 5.30
C GLN A 132 -6.84 -18.62 3.91
N LYS A 133 -6.53 -19.91 3.73
CA LYS A 133 -5.91 -20.45 2.50
C LYS A 133 -6.54 -19.93 1.20
N LYS A 134 -7.87 -19.94 1.09
CA LYS A 134 -8.57 -19.51 -0.13
C LYS A 134 -8.29 -18.04 -0.52
N PHE A 135 -8.08 -17.16 0.46
CA PHE A 135 -7.77 -15.75 0.20
C PHE A 135 -6.29 -15.54 -0.04
N LYS A 136 -5.41 -16.28 0.66
CA LYS A 136 -3.97 -16.33 0.37
C LYS A 136 -3.71 -16.77 -1.07
N ASP A 137 -4.23 -17.93 -1.46
CA ASP A 137 -4.05 -18.50 -2.80
C ASP A 137 -4.49 -17.49 -3.89
N ARG A 138 -5.59 -16.78 -3.63
CA ARG A 138 -6.12 -15.79 -4.57
C ARG A 138 -5.29 -14.51 -4.61
N ALA A 139 -4.82 -14.02 -3.47
CA ALA A 139 -3.92 -12.88 -3.40
C ALA A 139 -2.59 -13.18 -4.12
N GLU A 140 -2.06 -14.39 -3.94
CA GLU A 140 -0.88 -14.89 -4.67
C GLU A 140 -1.12 -14.95 -6.17
N ALA A 141 -2.29 -15.43 -6.62
CA ALA A 141 -2.65 -15.44 -8.04
C ALA A 141 -2.72 -14.02 -8.64
N ILE A 142 -3.31 -13.06 -7.92
CA ILE A 142 -3.34 -11.65 -8.33
C ILE A 142 -1.93 -11.07 -8.40
N ASN A 143 -1.09 -11.33 -7.38
CA ASN A 143 0.31 -10.89 -7.36
C ASN A 143 1.12 -11.48 -8.51
N LYS A 144 0.89 -12.75 -8.86
CA LYS A 144 1.54 -13.39 -10.02
C LYS A 144 1.15 -12.69 -11.32
N LYS A 145 -0.14 -12.42 -11.53
CA LYS A 145 -0.63 -11.68 -12.70
C LYS A 145 -0.08 -10.26 -12.73
N LEU A 146 0.00 -9.58 -11.60
CA LEU A 146 0.62 -8.25 -11.50
C LEU A 146 2.06 -8.31 -11.98
N ARG A 147 2.85 -9.28 -11.50
CA ARG A 147 4.24 -9.46 -11.93
C ARG A 147 4.35 -9.76 -13.43
N GLU A 148 3.49 -10.63 -13.96
CA GLU A 148 3.42 -10.92 -15.40
C GLU A 148 3.11 -9.65 -16.22
N ARG A 149 2.19 -8.80 -15.75
CA ARG A 149 1.90 -7.50 -16.37
C ARG A 149 3.08 -6.52 -16.28
N MET A 150 3.78 -6.47 -15.15
CA MET A 150 4.98 -5.64 -14.99
C MET A 150 6.10 -6.07 -15.96
N ILE A 151 6.32 -7.36 -16.13
CA ILE A 151 7.27 -7.91 -17.10
C ILE A 151 6.85 -7.57 -18.54
N ALA A 152 5.54 -7.61 -18.84
CA ALA A 152 5.03 -7.22 -20.15
C ALA A 152 5.24 -5.72 -20.45
N ILE A 153 5.20 -4.86 -19.42
CA ILE A 153 5.46 -3.41 -19.52
C ILE A 153 6.96 -3.12 -19.68
N ASP A 154 7.80 -3.73 -18.83
CA ASP A 154 9.26 -3.66 -18.94
C ASP A 154 9.87 -5.06 -18.73
N PRO A 155 10.44 -5.68 -19.78
CA PRO A 155 11.11 -6.98 -19.68
C PRO A 155 12.31 -7.00 -18.73
N ASN A 156 12.86 -5.84 -18.36
CA ASN A 156 13.93 -5.74 -17.37
C ASN A 156 13.43 -5.75 -15.92
N THR A 157 12.11 -5.81 -15.68
CA THR A 157 11.54 -5.85 -14.33
C THR A 157 12.24 -6.87 -13.41
N PRO A 158 12.51 -8.13 -13.82
CA PRO A 158 13.20 -9.09 -12.97
C PRO A 158 14.60 -8.63 -12.55
N LYS A 159 15.35 -7.99 -13.47
CA LYS A 159 16.68 -7.44 -13.16
C LYS A 159 16.60 -6.23 -12.22
N ILE A 160 15.55 -5.42 -12.34
CA ILE A 160 15.29 -4.30 -11.42
C ILE A 160 15.00 -4.86 -10.01
N GLU A 161 14.15 -5.88 -9.90
CA GLU A 161 13.84 -6.57 -8.63
C GLU A 161 15.12 -7.11 -7.96
N GLU A 162 15.93 -7.85 -8.72
CA GLU A 162 17.21 -8.40 -8.25
C GLU A 162 18.15 -7.28 -7.77
N LYS A 163 18.27 -6.21 -8.54
CA LYS A 163 19.17 -5.11 -8.19
C LYS A 163 18.70 -4.33 -6.97
N LEU A 164 17.39 -4.13 -6.83
CA LEU A 164 16.81 -3.52 -5.63
C LEU A 164 17.08 -4.36 -4.37
N ALA A 165 16.98 -5.69 -4.47
CA ALA A 165 17.31 -6.59 -3.37
C ALA A 165 18.79 -6.50 -2.98
N GLU A 166 19.71 -6.53 -3.96
CA GLU A 166 21.16 -6.38 -3.75
C GLU A 166 21.49 -5.05 -3.05
N LEU A 167 20.92 -3.94 -3.55
CA LEU A 167 21.16 -2.61 -2.99
C LEU A 167 20.60 -2.47 -1.57
N ARG A 168 19.42 -3.04 -1.30
CA ARG A 168 18.83 -3.08 0.06
C ARG A 168 19.73 -3.83 1.04
N GLU A 169 20.29 -4.96 0.62
CA GLU A 169 21.21 -5.73 1.45
C GLU A 169 22.47 -4.93 1.80
N LYS A 170 23.06 -4.24 0.81
CA LYS A 170 24.21 -3.35 1.04
C LYS A 170 23.90 -2.18 1.98
N LEU A 171 22.71 -1.60 1.87
CA LEU A 171 22.27 -0.52 2.78
C LEU A 171 22.16 -1.04 4.23
N ASN A 172 21.65 -2.25 4.42
CA ASN A 172 21.55 -2.86 5.75
C ASN A 172 22.93 -3.21 6.34
N GLN A 173 23.89 -3.59 5.50
CA GLN A 173 25.26 -3.90 5.94
C GLN A 173 26.08 -2.65 6.28
N THR A 174 25.85 -1.54 5.57
CA THR A 174 26.57 -0.26 5.79
C THR A 174 26.04 0.57 6.97
N THR A 175 24.96 0.12 7.61
CA THR A 175 24.33 0.79 8.77
C THR A 175 24.64 0.09 10.11
N LYS A 176 25.27 -1.10 10.08
CA LYS A 176 25.81 -1.81 11.25
C LYS A 176 27.24 -1.36 11.54
#